data_AF-A0A8E0TRS6-F1
#
_entry.id   AF-A0A8E0TRS6-F1
#
_cell.length_a   1.000
_cell.length_b   1.000
_cell.length_c   1.000
_cell.angle_alpha   90.00
_cell.angle_beta   90.00
_cell.angle_gamma   90.00
#
_symmetry.space_group_name_H-M   'P 1'
#
loop_
_entity.id
_entity.type
_entity.pdbx_description
1 polymer ?
#
loop_
_entity_poly.entity_id
_entity_poly.type
_entity_poly.pdbx_seq_one_letter_code
_entity_poly.pdbx_strand_id
1 'polypeptide(L)'
;MAHEAGNGFIHLRVKSAYSLLEGAIKAGKVGQLAAGQGMPAVGVADRANLFGALEFSQAARDAGVQPIIACALPVLEIGGRMSQRWAKTPTVVLIAQNETGWLNLCALSSAAYLGSMALAEPGVPWSLVEQHAEGLILLSGGPDGPVDCLFAGGKTAEARAALDAMKAAFGDRFYVELQRHGLDAEKAAEPGLVRWAYDSDVPLVATNDVHYAEARQAKSHDA
;
A
#
# COMPACT_ATOMS: atom_id res chain seq x y z
N MET A 1 19.54 16.99 -26.89
CA MET A 1 19.85 16.96 -25.45
C MET A 1 19.28 15.66 -24.92
N ALA A 2 20.10 14.61 -24.84
CA ALA A 2 19.66 13.33 -24.27
C ALA A 2 19.47 13.55 -22.76
N HIS A 3 18.26 13.36 -22.27
CA HIS A 3 18.00 13.30 -20.83
C HIS A 3 18.74 12.06 -20.32
N GLU A 4 19.79 12.24 -19.52
CA GLU A 4 20.32 11.15 -18.70
C GLU A 4 19.13 10.61 -17.90
N ALA A 5 18.74 9.36 -18.18
CA ALA A 5 17.78 8.62 -17.37
C ALA A 5 18.48 8.31 -16.04
N GLY A 6 18.57 9.33 -15.17
CA GLY A 6 18.90 9.12 -13.77
C GLY A 6 17.90 8.11 -13.20
N ASN A 7 18.40 7.18 -12.38
CA ASN A 7 17.61 6.20 -11.64
C ASN A 7 16.50 6.91 -10.84
N GLY A 8 15.36 7.13 -11.48
CA GLY A 8 14.24 7.87 -10.91
C GLY A 8 13.50 7.01 -9.89
N PHE A 9 13.01 7.66 -8.84
CA PHE A 9 12.14 7.02 -7.84
C PHE A 9 10.75 7.64 -7.92
N ILE A 10 9.73 6.80 -7.76
CA ILE A 10 8.32 7.19 -7.73
C ILE A 10 7.73 6.65 -6.44
N HIS A 11 7.12 7.51 -5.63
CA HIS A 11 6.32 7.04 -4.51
C HIS A 11 5.04 6.38 -5.03
N LEU A 12 4.82 5.12 -4.70
CA LEU A 12 3.58 4.39 -5.02
C LEU A 12 2.57 4.40 -3.87
N ARG A 13 3.01 4.80 -2.67
CA ARG A 13 2.23 4.79 -1.43
C ARG A 13 2.38 6.11 -0.69
N VAL A 14 1.53 7.06 -1.08
CA VAL A 14 1.33 8.34 -0.37
C VAL A 14 -0.06 8.35 0.24
N LYS A 15 -0.16 8.70 1.53
CA LYS A 15 -1.44 8.96 2.19
C LYS A 15 -1.76 10.44 2.12
N SER A 16 -2.93 10.75 1.57
CA SER A 16 -3.48 12.08 1.58
C SER A 16 -4.27 12.33 2.85
N ALA A 17 -4.76 13.56 3.03
CA ALA A 17 -5.66 13.95 4.12
C ALA A 17 -6.98 13.18 4.11
N TYR A 18 -7.30 12.44 3.04
CA TYR A 18 -8.44 11.52 2.99
C TYR A 18 -8.19 10.19 3.71
N SER A 19 -6.94 9.85 4.04
CA SER A 19 -6.64 8.88 5.08
C SER A 19 -6.92 9.50 6.44
N LEU A 20 -8.19 9.44 6.86
CA LEU A 20 -8.66 10.05 8.10
C LEU A 20 -7.79 9.63 9.28
N LEU A 21 -7.31 10.63 10.04
CA LEU A 21 -6.42 10.46 11.19
C LEU A 21 -5.02 9.89 10.88
N GLU A 22 -4.64 9.76 9.60
CA GLU A 22 -3.32 9.23 9.20
C GLU A 22 -2.54 10.14 8.26
N GLY A 23 -3.18 10.82 7.31
CA GLY A 23 -2.46 11.65 6.32
C GLY A 23 -2.63 13.14 6.56
N ALA A 24 -1.58 13.92 6.28
CA ALA A 24 -1.59 15.39 6.40
C ALA A 24 -1.50 16.12 5.04
N ILE A 25 -1.26 15.40 3.94
CA ILE A 25 -1.05 16.00 2.62
C ILE A 25 -2.39 16.16 1.90
N LYS A 26 -2.76 17.39 1.51
CA LYS A 26 -3.95 17.59 0.66
C LYS A 26 -3.78 16.84 -0.66
N ALA A 27 -4.79 16.09 -1.09
CA ALA A 27 -4.75 15.28 -2.32
C ALA A 27 -4.32 16.10 -3.55
N GLY A 28 -4.90 17.30 -3.74
CA GLY A 28 -4.53 18.20 -4.83
C GLY A 28 -3.11 18.77 -4.79
N LYS A 29 -2.36 18.60 -3.68
CA LYS A 29 -0.95 19.02 -3.59
C LYS A 29 0.05 17.93 -3.95
N VAL A 30 -0.36 16.65 -3.92
CA VAL A 30 0.57 15.52 -4.11
C VAL A 30 1.28 15.60 -5.46
N GLY A 31 0.55 15.90 -6.54
CA GLY A 31 1.12 16.07 -7.88
C GLY A 31 2.16 17.19 -7.98
N GLN A 32 1.91 18.33 -7.34
CA GLN A 32 2.85 19.46 -7.33
C GLN A 32 4.14 19.14 -6.57
N LEU A 33 4.04 18.41 -5.45
CA LEU A 33 5.18 17.95 -4.68
C LEU A 33 6.04 16.96 -5.47
N ALA A 34 5.40 16.05 -6.20
CA ALA A 34 6.09 15.10 -7.09
C ALA A 34 6.80 15.83 -8.25
N ALA A 35 6.12 16.78 -8.89
CA ALA A 35 6.70 17.61 -9.96
C ALA A 35 7.92 18.41 -9.46
N GLY A 36 7.82 19.02 -8.27
CA GLY A 36 8.91 19.77 -7.65
C GLY A 36 10.15 18.92 -7.34
N GLN A 37 10.00 17.60 -7.24
CA GLN A 37 11.09 16.64 -7.05
C GLN A 37 11.51 15.92 -8.35
N GLY A 38 10.97 16.34 -9.50
CA GLY A 38 11.30 15.73 -10.79
C GLY A 38 10.75 14.31 -10.97
N MET A 39 9.74 13.91 -10.19
CA MET A 39 9.10 12.59 -10.32
C MET A 39 8.06 12.62 -11.45
N PRO A 40 8.15 11.72 -12.45
CA PRO A 40 7.21 11.72 -13.58
C PRO A 40 5.84 11.12 -13.23
N ALA A 41 5.73 10.42 -12.10
CA ALA A 41 4.51 9.82 -11.60
C ALA A 41 4.47 9.85 -10.07
N VAL A 42 3.29 9.64 -9.50
CA VAL A 42 3.11 9.46 -8.05
C VAL A 42 1.83 8.66 -7.77
N GLY A 43 1.86 7.83 -6.73
CA GLY A 43 0.74 7.01 -6.29
C GLY A 43 0.16 7.48 -4.96
N VAL A 44 -1.16 7.65 -4.91
CA VAL A 44 -1.90 7.89 -3.67
C VAL A 44 -2.61 6.60 -3.29
N ALA A 45 -2.37 6.14 -2.06
CA ALA A 45 -2.89 4.91 -1.48
C ALA A 45 -3.54 5.23 -0.12
N ASP A 46 -4.71 5.86 -0.16
CA ASP A 46 -5.43 6.22 1.07
C ASP A 46 -5.98 4.97 1.79
N ARG A 47 -6.10 5.05 3.13
CA ARG A 47 -6.57 3.91 3.94
C ARG A 47 -8.05 3.65 3.71
N ALA A 48 -8.36 2.46 3.21
CA ALA A 48 -9.70 1.90 2.98
C ALA A 48 -10.61 2.70 2.01
N ASN A 49 -10.15 3.81 1.43
CA ASN A 49 -11.01 4.71 0.67
C ASN A 49 -10.34 5.28 -0.59
N LEU A 50 -11.18 5.78 -1.49
CA LEU A 50 -10.80 6.43 -2.75
C LEU A 50 -11.34 7.87 -2.82
N PHE A 51 -11.63 8.51 -1.68
CA PHE A 51 -12.34 9.80 -1.65
C PHE A 51 -11.57 10.91 -2.36
N GLY A 52 -10.23 10.91 -2.23
CA GLY A 52 -9.35 11.87 -2.89
C GLY A 52 -8.97 11.54 -4.33
N ALA A 53 -9.39 10.39 -4.88
CA ALA A 53 -8.85 9.86 -6.14
C ALA A 53 -9.08 10.81 -7.33
N LEU A 54 -10.28 11.40 -7.43
CA LEU A 54 -10.61 12.33 -8.52
C LEU A 54 -9.82 13.65 -8.41
N GLU A 55 -9.82 14.26 -7.23
CA GLU A 55 -9.08 15.52 -6.97
C GLU A 55 -7.59 15.32 -7.26
N PHE A 56 -7.01 14.24 -6.72
CA PHE A 56 -5.62 13.87 -6.93
C PHE A 56 -5.31 13.69 -8.42
N SER A 57 -6.12 12.89 -9.13
CA SER A 57 -5.90 12.57 -10.53
C SER A 57 -5.88 13.82 -11.42
N GLN A 58 -6.84 14.73 -11.20
CA GLN A 58 -6.91 15.99 -11.92
C GLN A 58 -5.70 16.87 -11.63
N ALA A 59 -5.35 17.05 -10.34
CA ALA A 59 -4.25 17.91 -9.93
C ALA A 59 -2.87 17.39 -10.38
N ALA A 60 -2.66 16.07 -10.34
CA ALA A 60 -1.42 15.45 -10.84
C ALA A 60 -1.28 15.65 -12.35
N ARG A 61 -2.36 15.39 -13.11
CA ARG A 61 -2.39 15.62 -14.56
C ARG A 61 -2.08 17.08 -14.90
N ASP A 62 -2.70 18.03 -14.21
CA ASP A 62 -2.48 19.47 -14.45
C ASP A 62 -1.05 19.91 -14.10
N ALA A 63 -0.37 19.17 -13.20
CA ALA A 63 1.05 19.35 -12.87
C ALA A 63 2.01 18.61 -13.82
N GLY A 64 1.51 17.89 -14.83
CA GLY A 64 2.33 17.09 -15.75
C GLY A 64 2.88 15.80 -15.14
N VAL A 65 2.29 15.31 -14.06
CA VAL A 65 2.69 14.10 -13.35
C VAL A 65 1.63 13.01 -13.57
N GLN A 66 2.07 11.80 -13.89
CA GLN A 66 1.17 10.66 -14.06
C GLN A 66 0.56 10.24 -12.70
N PRO A 67 -0.77 10.31 -12.53
CA PRO A 67 -1.40 9.78 -11.33
C PRO A 67 -1.44 8.25 -11.36
N ILE A 68 -1.12 7.64 -10.23
CA ILE A 68 -1.29 6.21 -9.97
C ILE A 68 -2.33 6.07 -8.86
N ILE A 69 -3.46 5.45 -9.17
CA ILE A 69 -4.56 5.32 -8.22
C ILE A 69 -4.42 4.01 -7.46
N ALA A 70 -4.34 4.10 -6.14
CA ALA A 70 -4.19 2.96 -5.26
C ALA A 70 -5.07 3.08 -4.01
N CYS A 71 -5.17 1.99 -3.25
CA CYS A 71 -5.85 1.94 -1.96
C CYS A 71 -5.03 1.09 -1.00
N ALA A 72 -4.77 1.62 0.19
CA ALA A 72 -4.26 0.83 1.30
C ALA A 72 -5.45 0.15 1.99
N LEU A 73 -5.75 -1.07 1.58
CA LEU A 73 -6.98 -1.79 1.94
C LEU A 73 -6.75 -2.69 3.16
N PRO A 74 -7.46 -2.48 4.27
CA PRO A 74 -7.43 -3.41 5.40
C PRO A 74 -8.04 -4.76 5.01
N VAL A 75 -7.33 -5.84 5.32
CA VAL A 75 -7.70 -7.21 4.96
C VAL A 75 -7.82 -8.09 6.19
N LEU A 76 -8.77 -9.01 6.13
CA LEU A 76 -9.07 -9.99 7.16
C LEU A 76 -8.75 -11.39 6.65
N GLU A 77 -8.59 -12.32 7.59
CA GLU A 77 -8.46 -13.76 7.28
C GLU A 77 -7.19 -14.15 6.49
N ILE A 78 -6.16 -13.30 6.49
CA ILE A 78 -4.83 -13.56 5.95
C ILE A 78 -3.75 -13.25 7.00
N GLY A 79 -2.66 -14.02 7.04
CA GLY A 79 -1.59 -13.85 8.04
C GLY A 79 -1.89 -14.45 9.41
N GLY A 80 -2.87 -15.35 9.51
CA GLY A 80 -3.24 -16.02 10.76
C GLY A 80 -4.03 -15.12 11.73
N ARG A 81 -4.31 -15.63 12.93
CA ARG A 81 -5.05 -14.86 13.95
C ARG A 81 -4.15 -13.85 14.63
N MET A 82 -4.56 -12.59 14.59
CA MET A 82 -3.93 -11.52 15.37
C MET A 82 -4.04 -11.88 16.86
N SER A 83 -2.90 -12.09 17.50
CA SER A 83 -2.86 -12.56 18.90
C SER A 83 -3.19 -11.45 19.90
N GLN A 84 -3.33 -10.20 19.45
CA GLN A 84 -3.60 -9.06 20.31
C GLN A 84 -4.96 -8.45 19.98
N ARG A 85 -5.77 -8.26 21.03
CA ARG A 85 -7.14 -7.72 21.01
C ARG A 85 -7.25 -6.29 20.44
N TRP A 86 -6.12 -5.60 20.26
CA TRP A 86 -6.03 -4.19 19.84
C TRP A 86 -5.07 -3.96 18.67
N ALA A 87 -4.57 -5.02 18.03
CA ALA A 87 -3.69 -4.83 16.89
C ALA A 87 -4.50 -4.28 15.70
N LYS A 88 -3.90 -3.35 14.96
CA LYS A 88 -4.48 -2.68 13.79
C LYS A 88 -4.66 -3.69 12.66
N THR A 89 -5.78 -3.60 11.94
CA THR A 89 -6.07 -4.54 10.85
C THR A 89 -4.98 -4.46 9.79
N PRO A 90 -4.36 -5.60 9.41
CA PRO A 90 -3.29 -5.60 8.44
C PRO A 90 -3.80 -5.09 7.11
N THR A 91 -2.92 -4.42 6.36
CA THR A 91 -3.29 -3.64 5.19
C THR A 91 -2.40 -4.02 4.02
N VAL A 92 -3.02 -4.28 2.87
CA VAL A 92 -2.29 -4.46 1.61
C VAL A 92 -2.48 -3.23 0.72
N VAL A 93 -1.58 -3.02 -0.24
CA VAL A 93 -1.74 -1.93 -1.22
C VAL A 93 -2.20 -2.51 -2.54
N LEU A 94 -3.34 -2.02 -3.03
CA LEU A 94 -3.89 -2.39 -4.34
C LEU A 94 -3.81 -1.19 -5.26
N ILE A 95 -3.20 -1.36 -6.43
CA ILE A 95 -3.02 -0.32 -7.46
C ILE A 95 -3.89 -0.70 -8.66
N ALA A 96 -4.66 0.25 -9.19
CA ALA A 96 -5.43 0.05 -10.41
C ALA A 96 -4.51 0.08 -11.64
N GLN A 97 -4.39 -1.04 -12.36
CA GLN A 97 -3.59 -1.16 -13.58
C GLN A 97 -4.37 -0.73 -14.83
N ASN A 98 -5.69 -0.93 -14.83
CA ASN A 98 -6.59 -0.64 -15.94
C ASN A 98 -8.01 -0.33 -15.43
N GLU A 99 -8.96 -0.16 -16.35
CA GLU A 99 -10.36 0.15 -16.03
C GLU A 99 -11.04 -0.95 -15.20
N THR A 100 -10.83 -2.23 -15.53
CA THR A 100 -11.32 -3.37 -14.73
C THR A 100 -10.80 -3.30 -13.31
N GLY A 101 -9.50 -3.02 -13.15
CA GLY A 101 -8.86 -2.82 -11.86
C GLY A 101 -9.46 -1.66 -11.08
N TRP A 102 -9.72 -0.53 -11.73
CA TRP A 102 -10.38 0.61 -11.09
C TRP A 102 -11.78 0.26 -10.55
N LEU A 103 -12.59 -0.44 -11.34
CA LEU A 103 -13.91 -0.89 -10.91
C LEU A 103 -13.83 -1.87 -9.73
N ASN A 104 -12.89 -2.81 -9.78
CA ASN A 104 -12.62 -3.74 -8.69
C ASN A 104 -12.15 -3.02 -7.41
N LEU A 105 -11.28 -2.02 -7.54
CA LEU A 105 -10.82 -1.21 -6.42
C LEU A 105 -11.98 -0.43 -5.77
N CYS A 106 -12.90 0.11 -6.57
CA CYS A 106 -14.12 0.77 -6.09
C CYS A 106 -15.05 -0.19 -5.35
N ALA A 107 -15.25 -1.40 -5.89
CA ALA A 107 -16.06 -2.44 -5.27
C ALA A 107 -15.48 -2.87 -3.90
N LEU A 108 -14.17 -3.11 -3.84
CA LEU A 108 -13.47 -3.48 -2.61
C LEU A 108 -13.51 -2.37 -1.55
N SER A 109 -13.24 -1.12 -1.94
CA SER A 109 -13.32 0.03 -1.03
C SER A 109 -14.75 0.21 -0.48
N SER A 110 -15.78 -0.01 -1.30
CA SER A 110 -17.17 0.05 -0.85
C SER A 110 -17.50 -1.11 0.11
N ALA A 111 -17.08 -2.34 -0.24
CA ALA A 111 -17.32 -3.53 0.57
C ALA A 111 -16.68 -3.44 1.97
N ALA A 112 -15.52 -2.78 2.08
CA ALA A 112 -14.81 -2.59 3.34
C ALA A 112 -15.68 -1.91 4.42
N TYR A 113 -16.60 -1.02 4.02
CA TYR A 113 -17.51 -0.32 4.94
C TYR A 113 -18.88 -1.01 5.11
N LEU A 114 -19.34 -1.75 4.10
CA LEU A 114 -20.66 -2.41 4.14
C LEU A 114 -20.67 -3.67 5.02
N GLY A 115 -19.55 -4.40 5.09
CA GLY A 115 -19.41 -5.60 5.91
C GLY A 115 -18.95 -5.33 7.35
N SER A 116 -18.48 -4.12 7.66
CA SER A 116 -17.76 -3.82 8.91
C SER A 116 -18.66 -3.30 10.04
N MET A 117 -19.99 -3.35 9.92
CA MET A 117 -20.90 -2.82 10.95
C MET A 117 -20.67 -3.41 12.37
N ALA A 118 -19.98 -4.55 12.47
CA ALA A 118 -19.61 -5.20 13.74
C ALA A 118 -18.11 -5.11 14.11
N LEU A 119 -17.27 -4.53 13.26
CA LEU A 119 -15.82 -4.38 13.50
C LEU A 119 -15.47 -2.96 13.91
N ALA A 120 -14.41 -2.80 14.72
CA ALA A 120 -13.89 -1.49 15.09
C ALA A 120 -13.23 -0.76 13.90
N GLU A 121 -12.84 -1.51 12.86
CA GLU A 121 -12.16 -0.99 11.67
C GLU A 121 -12.76 -1.58 10.38
N PRO A 122 -12.94 -0.77 9.31
CA PRO A 122 -13.35 -1.26 7.99
C PRO A 122 -12.34 -2.27 7.44
N GLY A 123 -12.81 -3.32 6.78
CA GLY A 123 -11.94 -4.32 6.19
C GLY A 123 -12.70 -5.34 5.36
N VAL A 124 -11.99 -6.03 4.48
CA VAL A 124 -12.56 -7.08 3.62
C VAL A 124 -11.92 -8.43 3.89
N PRO A 125 -12.67 -9.54 3.82
CA PRO A 125 -12.08 -10.88 3.78
C PRO A 125 -11.12 -11.00 2.60
N TRP A 126 -9.98 -11.66 2.80
CA TRP A 126 -9.01 -11.92 1.73
C TRP A 126 -9.66 -12.60 0.51
N SER A 127 -10.60 -13.52 0.74
CA SER A 127 -11.34 -14.20 -0.33
C SER A 127 -12.11 -13.25 -1.26
N LEU A 128 -12.55 -12.09 -0.77
CA LEU A 128 -13.19 -11.07 -1.60
C LEU A 128 -12.18 -10.31 -2.45
N VAL A 129 -10.96 -10.09 -1.93
CA VAL A 129 -9.85 -9.51 -2.67
C VAL A 129 -9.45 -10.43 -3.83
N GLU A 130 -9.38 -11.74 -3.59
CA GLU A 130 -9.09 -12.74 -4.63
C GLU A 130 -10.12 -12.70 -5.77
N GLN A 131 -11.42 -12.56 -5.43
CA GLN A 131 -12.51 -12.47 -6.41
C GLN A 131 -12.43 -11.20 -7.29
N HIS A 132 -11.84 -10.13 -6.78
CA HIS A 132 -11.71 -8.84 -7.46
C HIS A 132 -10.25 -8.56 -7.90
N ALA A 133 -9.41 -9.58 -7.98
CA ALA A 133 -7.98 -9.41 -8.25
C ALA A 133 -7.70 -8.92 -9.69
N GLU A 134 -8.59 -9.12 -10.66
CA GLU A 134 -8.36 -8.76 -12.06
C GLU A 134 -8.06 -7.25 -12.23
N GLY A 135 -7.04 -6.92 -13.03
CA GLY A 135 -6.67 -5.54 -13.32
C GLY A 135 -6.00 -4.78 -12.16
N LEU A 136 -5.72 -5.44 -11.04
CA LEU A 136 -5.04 -4.86 -9.87
C LEU A 136 -3.58 -5.32 -9.76
N ILE A 137 -2.71 -4.46 -9.25
CA ILE A 137 -1.37 -4.81 -8.78
C ILE A 137 -1.41 -4.83 -7.24
N LEU A 138 -0.80 -5.84 -6.63
CA LEU A 138 -0.73 -6.02 -5.18
C LEU A 138 0.68 -5.75 -4.67
N LEU A 139 0.79 -4.91 -3.65
CA LEU A 139 1.97 -4.82 -2.78
C LEU A 139 1.64 -5.44 -1.42
N SER A 140 2.60 -6.17 -0.83
CA SER A 140 2.39 -6.96 0.39
C SER A 140 1.97 -6.15 1.63
N GLY A 141 2.10 -4.82 1.62
CA GLY A 141 1.65 -3.93 2.70
C GLY A 141 2.77 -3.41 3.60
N GLY A 142 4.00 -3.90 3.43
CA GLY A 142 5.14 -3.56 4.27
C GLY A 142 4.85 -3.76 5.76
N PRO A 143 5.35 -2.90 6.67
CA PRO A 143 5.18 -3.04 8.12
C PRO A 143 3.72 -3.13 8.60
N ASP A 144 2.78 -2.53 7.87
CA ASP A 144 1.34 -2.58 8.15
C ASP A 144 0.66 -3.82 7.55
N GLY A 145 1.38 -4.61 6.76
CA GLY A 145 0.90 -5.79 6.07
C GLY A 145 0.75 -7.03 6.97
N PRO A 146 0.09 -8.08 6.47
CA PRO A 146 -0.14 -9.30 7.23
C PRO A 146 1.11 -10.18 7.40
N VAL A 147 2.24 -9.82 6.77
CA VAL A 147 3.42 -10.70 6.65
C VAL A 147 4.59 -10.23 7.52
N ASP A 148 4.90 -8.92 7.54
CA ASP A 148 6.08 -8.37 8.22
C ASP A 148 6.09 -8.70 9.72
N CYS A 149 4.96 -8.55 10.39
CA CYS A 149 4.83 -8.88 11.80
C CYS A 149 5.04 -10.38 12.09
N LEU A 150 4.76 -11.26 11.13
CA LEU A 150 4.97 -12.70 11.27
C LEU A 150 6.45 -13.05 11.15
N PHE A 151 7.17 -12.48 10.18
CA PHE A 151 8.62 -12.66 10.10
C PHE A 151 9.33 -12.07 11.31
N ALA A 152 8.98 -10.85 11.72
CA ALA A 152 9.54 -10.23 12.93
C ALA A 152 9.25 -11.05 14.20
N GLY A 153 8.09 -11.70 14.26
CA GLY A 153 7.70 -12.61 15.34
C GLY A 153 8.22 -14.05 15.22
N GLY A 154 9.06 -14.36 14.22
CA GLY A 154 9.60 -15.70 13.99
C GLY A 154 8.60 -16.73 13.43
N LYS A 155 7.37 -16.32 13.10
CA LYS A 155 6.29 -17.13 12.52
C LYS A 155 6.48 -17.32 11.01
N THR A 156 7.62 -17.91 10.65
CA THR A 156 8.09 -18.01 9.26
C THR A 156 7.14 -18.83 8.38
N ALA A 157 6.54 -19.90 8.92
CA ALA A 157 5.64 -20.76 8.15
C ALA A 157 4.35 -20.01 7.77
N GLU A 158 3.76 -19.28 8.72
CA GLU A 158 2.57 -18.47 8.50
C GLU A 158 2.85 -17.30 7.56
N ALA A 159 4.01 -16.66 7.68
CA ALA A 159 4.44 -15.58 6.79
C ALA A 159 4.54 -16.06 5.33
N ARG A 160 5.20 -17.20 5.11
CA ARG A 160 5.32 -17.80 3.77
C ARG A 160 3.96 -18.21 3.21
N ALA A 161 3.09 -18.82 4.02
CA ALA A 161 1.75 -19.20 3.58
C ALA A 161 0.90 -17.99 3.14
N ALA A 162 1.01 -16.85 3.85
CA ALA A 162 0.33 -15.62 3.44
C ALA A 162 0.90 -15.07 2.12
N LEU A 163 2.22 -15.06 1.95
CA LEU A 163 2.85 -14.64 0.69
C LEU A 163 2.51 -15.57 -0.48
N ASP A 164 2.44 -16.88 -0.24
CA ASP A 164 2.04 -17.87 -1.25
C ASP A 164 0.59 -17.65 -1.70
N ALA A 165 -0.32 -17.31 -0.77
CA ALA A 165 -1.70 -16.94 -1.09
C ALA A 165 -1.78 -15.64 -1.91
N MET A 166 -1.02 -14.62 -1.54
CA MET A 166 -0.92 -13.36 -2.30
C MET A 166 -0.41 -13.60 -3.73
N LYS A 167 0.64 -14.40 -3.88
CA LYS A 167 1.20 -14.77 -5.18
C LYS A 167 0.22 -15.58 -6.01
N ALA A 168 -0.49 -16.53 -5.42
CA ALA A 168 -1.48 -17.33 -6.13
C ALA A 168 -2.61 -16.47 -6.71
N ALA A 169 -3.06 -15.45 -5.98
CA ALA A 169 -4.15 -14.57 -6.39
C ALA A 169 -3.73 -13.54 -7.46
N PHE A 170 -2.51 -13.01 -7.39
CA PHE A 170 -2.07 -11.89 -8.24
C PHE A 170 -1.05 -12.27 -9.32
N GLY A 171 -0.37 -13.42 -9.20
CA GLY A 171 0.61 -13.89 -10.16
C GLY A 171 1.79 -12.93 -10.32
N ASP A 172 2.04 -12.51 -11.56
CA ASP A 172 3.07 -11.55 -11.96
C ASP A 172 2.77 -10.10 -11.55
N ARG A 173 1.57 -9.84 -11.03
CA ARG A 173 1.15 -8.53 -10.50
C ARG A 173 1.33 -8.41 -8.99
N PHE A 174 2.07 -9.33 -8.37
CA PHE A 174 2.40 -9.29 -6.94
C PHE A 174 3.84 -8.82 -6.71
N TYR A 175 4.01 -7.90 -5.75
CA TYR A 175 5.29 -7.37 -5.33
C TYR A 175 5.43 -7.43 -3.81
N VAL A 176 6.60 -7.84 -3.34
CA VAL A 176 6.93 -7.77 -1.90
C VAL A 176 7.43 -6.36 -1.60
N GLU A 177 6.69 -5.67 -0.75
CA GLU A 177 6.94 -4.28 -0.35
C GLU A 177 7.98 -4.21 0.77
N LEU A 178 9.00 -3.39 0.58
CA LEU A 178 10.03 -3.11 1.59
C LEU A 178 10.02 -1.63 1.97
N GLN A 179 10.06 -1.37 3.28
CA GLN A 179 10.15 -0.03 3.86
C GLN A 179 11.29 -0.02 4.90
N ARG A 180 12.03 1.09 4.99
CA ARG A 180 13.22 1.21 5.84
C ARG A 180 13.21 2.52 6.60
N HIS A 181 12.40 2.58 7.65
CA HIS A 181 12.35 3.70 8.59
C HIS A 181 13.35 3.53 9.75
N GLY A 182 14.06 2.39 9.80
CA GLY A 182 15.08 2.10 10.79
C GLY A 182 14.54 1.40 12.03
N LEU A 183 13.30 0.92 11.99
CA LEU A 183 12.65 0.20 13.08
C LEU A 183 13.19 -1.22 13.21
N ASP A 184 13.27 -1.75 14.43
CA ASP A 184 13.82 -3.09 14.66
C ASP A 184 12.91 -4.19 14.10
N ALA A 185 11.60 -3.96 14.06
CA ALA A 185 10.65 -4.87 13.43
C ALA A 185 10.90 -5.00 11.92
N GLU A 186 11.19 -3.89 11.23
CA GLU A 186 11.52 -3.88 9.79
C GLU A 186 12.81 -4.66 9.53
N LYS A 187 13.86 -4.39 10.32
CA LYS A 187 15.14 -5.11 10.22
C LYS A 187 15.00 -6.60 10.48
N ALA A 188 14.11 -6.99 11.40
CA ALA A 188 13.84 -8.38 11.72
C ALA A 188 13.03 -9.10 10.62
N ALA A 189 12.10 -8.40 9.96
CA ALA A 189 11.26 -8.96 8.91
C ALA A 189 11.97 -9.09 7.56
N GLU A 190 12.79 -8.08 7.19
CA GLU A 190 13.40 -7.95 5.85
C GLU A 190 14.13 -9.21 5.35
N PRO A 191 14.99 -9.90 6.14
CA PRO A 191 15.68 -11.09 5.64
C PRO A 191 14.73 -12.22 5.21
N GLY A 192 13.60 -12.39 5.91
CA GLY A 192 12.58 -13.38 5.58
C GLY A 192 11.82 -13.02 4.32
N LEU A 193 11.43 -11.76 4.18
CA LEU A 193 10.75 -11.21 3.00
C LEU A 193 11.62 -11.34 1.75
N VAL A 194 12.86 -10.87 1.83
CA VAL A 194 13.83 -10.91 0.73
C VAL A 194 14.09 -12.35 0.32
N ARG A 195 14.35 -13.25 1.29
CA ARG A 195 14.59 -14.66 0.98
C ARG A 195 13.40 -15.31 0.28
N TRP A 196 12.18 -15.13 0.77
CA TRP A 196 11.01 -15.71 0.12
C TRP A 196 10.79 -15.13 -1.29
N ALA A 197 11.02 -13.83 -1.48
CA ALA A 197 10.89 -13.18 -2.78
C ALA A 197 11.86 -13.78 -3.81
N TYR A 198 13.13 -13.97 -3.45
CA TYR A 198 14.12 -14.65 -4.30
C TYR A 198 13.79 -16.12 -4.54
N ASP A 199 13.45 -16.87 -3.49
CA ASP A 199 13.09 -18.30 -3.61
C ASP A 199 11.86 -18.51 -4.52
N SER A 200 10.99 -17.52 -4.59
CA SER A 200 9.71 -17.57 -5.29
C SER A 200 9.68 -16.80 -6.60
N ASP A 201 10.79 -16.18 -7.02
CA ASP A 201 10.84 -15.32 -8.22
C ASP A 201 9.75 -14.23 -8.22
N VAL A 202 9.62 -13.54 -7.09
CA VAL A 202 8.68 -12.41 -6.92
C VAL A 202 9.47 -11.11 -6.78
N PRO A 203 9.12 -10.05 -7.54
CA PRO A 203 9.84 -8.79 -7.50
C PRO A 203 9.67 -8.08 -6.14
N LEU A 204 10.73 -7.38 -5.74
CA LEU A 204 10.71 -6.45 -4.61
C LEU A 204 10.33 -5.05 -5.09
N VAL A 205 9.61 -4.30 -4.25
CA VAL A 205 9.33 -2.87 -4.48
C VAL A 205 9.66 -2.06 -3.22
N ALA A 206 10.32 -0.92 -3.41
CA ALA A 206 10.59 0.01 -2.31
C ALA A 206 9.48 1.06 -2.21
N THR A 207 8.96 1.26 -1.00
CA THR A 207 8.02 2.35 -0.69
C THR A 207 8.45 3.02 0.62
N ASN A 208 7.73 4.08 1.03
CA ASN A 208 8.08 4.86 2.22
C ASN A 208 6.85 5.28 3.04
N ASP A 209 5.67 4.71 2.75
CA ASP A 209 4.38 5.07 3.35
C ASP A 209 4.27 6.55 3.78
N VAL A 210 4.16 7.46 2.81
CA VAL A 210 4.36 8.90 3.06
C VAL A 210 3.11 9.52 3.67
N HIS A 211 3.22 10.09 4.88
CA HIS A 211 2.09 10.74 5.58
C HIS A 211 2.15 12.27 5.56
N TYR A 212 3.32 12.86 5.31
CA TYR A 212 3.58 14.31 5.29
C TYR A 212 4.66 14.67 4.26
N ALA A 213 4.68 15.93 3.83
CA ALA A 213 5.49 16.36 2.68
C ALA A 213 6.97 16.58 3.01
N GLU A 214 7.28 16.97 4.25
CA GLU A 214 8.64 17.27 4.69
C GLU A 214 8.95 16.66 6.04
N ALA A 215 10.18 16.16 6.24
CA ALA A 215 10.60 15.54 7.50
C ALA A 215 10.35 16.39 8.76
N ARG A 216 10.43 17.72 8.65
CA ARG A 216 10.15 18.66 9.76
C ARG A 216 8.70 18.60 10.26
N GLN A 217 7.78 18.06 9.47
CA GLN A 217 6.36 17.98 9.79
C GLN A 217 5.99 16.80 10.69
N ALA A 218 6.94 15.88 10.97
CA ALA A 218 6.72 14.72 11.84
C ALA A 218 6.08 15.11 13.19
N LYS A 219 6.63 16.12 13.87
CA LYS A 219 6.10 16.58 15.17
C LYS A 219 4.68 17.16 15.11
N SER A 220 4.29 17.71 13.97
CA SER A 220 2.93 18.26 13.78
C SER A 220 1.93 17.20 13.34
N HIS A 221 2.43 16.06 12.85
CA HIS A 221 1.64 14.90 12.46
C HIS A 221 1.36 13.98 13.64
N ASP A 222 2.31 13.86 14.58
CA ASP A 222 2.17 13.06 15.82
C ASP A 222 1.32 13.74 16.93
N ALA A 223 0.98 15.04 16.78
CA ALA A 223 0.34 15.86 17.81
C ALA A 223 -1.19 15.85 17.73
#